data_AF-A0A2J9DWA5-F1
#
_entry.id   AF-A0A2J9DWA5-F1
#
_cell.length_a   1.000
_cell.length_b   1.000
_cell.length_c   1.000
_cell.angle_alpha   90.00
_cell.angle_beta   90.00
_cell.angle_gamma   90.00
#
_symmetry.space_group_name_H-M   'P 1'
#
loop_
_entity.id
_entity.type
_entity.pdbx_description
1 polymer ?
#
loop_
_entity_poly.entity_id
_entity_poly.type
_entity_poly.pdbx_seq_one_letter_code
_entity_poly.pdbx_strand_id
1 'polypeptide(L)'
;MRSVLIKPLSLCLFTTVLHTALIAPSAIASDSKSEGTSTLDCACLNAKTTKNSQQLREQQLATEYQLILNDFDAESAYHDMSDNNDVSIRINDKVMFQHLSHVYLTKNLDIIAKQNDKSGVIDKTGKVIIPFEYDSIYTYQDAFVVKKDKLFGFINRQHQALTSDEYYFDNCKLKLIQRASAYQPLIGYKKTGAYTGKWGALDSEGQVVIPFDYDSIGEVTDNYSIASGKFYKVKKDDYWGIIDSKGNTILPPHYQRIRWFNTSQNLFYVIKNNQKFVVDASQNIIIDGNIGSIQFIDADGEESYSVYDDEVHDGSVRPAIIEIDGKYGLFDSSGRQLLPARYEAMQNLYSLGLLQVEKDGKQGVIDLKGSTVIPAKFDELDPVNINIKGEDLSHLRYFIAKQNGKFGLLSIDNTQVLPFEYDSMTYNVFTLPNRLIVSKPINNDDQIKFALLNVDGTPLTPFIYDKLEYDNYDSRLHVWIKDLNSVLKEGLIDNNGNVLLAPKYDRLHFEIVEDGYVFEQGGKYGWITEDSFNEIIPATFDERFDFEDGIAKVIREGKTFWIDRQGREVNKIPQTNE
;
A
#
# COMPACT_ATOMS: atom_id res chain seq x y z
N MET A 1 36.51 8.28 72.43
CA MET A 1 36.88 9.70 72.60
C MET A 1 36.01 10.51 71.67
N ARG A 2 35.16 11.39 72.26
CA ARG A 2 34.44 12.57 71.74
C ARG A 2 33.69 12.41 70.39
N SER A 3 32.41 12.73 70.23
CA SER A 3 31.37 13.42 71.02
C SER A 3 30.08 13.32 70.17
N VAL A 4 28.93 12.85 70.67
CA VAL A 4 27.85 13.62 71.35
C VAL A 4 27.11 14.56 70.35
N LEU A 5 25.78 14.62 70.19
CA LEU A 5 24.58 13.87 70.65
C LEU A 5 23.33 14.57 70.02
N ILE A 6 22.19 13.84 69.97
CA ILE A 6 20.78 14.28 70.16
C ILE A 6 19.90 14.83 68.98
N LYS A 7 18.77 14.09 68.81
CA LYS A 7 17.43 14.27 68.15
C LYS A 7 16.59 15.44 68.80
N PRO A 8 15.27 15.72 68.58
CA PRO A 8 14.18 14.93 67.97
C PRO A 8 12.99 15.65 67.22
N LEU A 9 12.09 14.81 66.68
CA LEU A 9 10.60 14.89 66.51
C LEU A 9 9.90 16.08 65.76
N SER A 10 9.10 15.75 64.72
CA SER A 10 7.60 15.70 64.71
C SER A 10 7.09 15.54 63.25
N LEU A 11 6.35 14.48 62.89
CA LEU A 11 4.87 14.36 62.84
C LEU A 11 4.13 15.38 61.94
N CYS A 12 3.56 14.90 60.81
CA CYS A 12 2.27 15.29 60.17
C CYS A 12 2.17 14.59 58.80
N LEU A 13 1.41 13.49 58.69
CA LEU A 13 -0.01 13.41 58.31
C LEU A 13 -0.27 13.62 56.82
N PHE A 14 -0.45 12.49 56.13
CA PHE A 14 -1.19 12.34 54.88
C PHE A 14 -2.66 12.70 55.11
N THR A 15 -3.23 13.54 54.24
CA THR A 15 -4.69 13.66 54.08
C THR A 15 -5.05 13.46 52.61
N THR A 16 -5.37 12.22 52.25
CA THR A 16 -6.33 11.89 51.20
C THR A 16 -7.69 11.75 51.86
N VAL A 17 -8.65 12.59 51.48
CA VAL A 17 -10.08 12.36 51.76
C VAL A 17 -10.66 11.68 50.53
N LEU A 18 -10.83 10.37 50.61
CA LEU A 18 -11.90 9.63 49.95
C LEU A 18 -12.83 9.13 51.07
N HIS A 19 -14.10 9.53 51.04
CA HIS A 19 -15.19 8.77 51.65
C HIS A 19 -15.90 8.07 50.48
N THR A 20 -15.76 6.75 50.34
CA THR A 20 -16.65 5.70 50.88
C THR A 20 -18.10 5.91 50.43
N ALA A 21 -18.82 4.94 49.89
CA ALA A 21 -18.87 3.53 50.23
C ALA A 21 -19.69 2.82 49.10
N LEU A 22 -19.28 1.65 48.59
CA LEU A 22 -19.78 0.31 49.00
C LEU A 22 -21.26 0.10 48.58
N ILE A 23 -21.75 -0.95 47.91
CA ILE A 23 -21.39 -2.36 47.76
C ILE A 23 -22.27 -2.90 46.60
N ALA A 24 -21.72 -3.72 45.71
CA ALA A 24 -22.44 -4.66 44.82
C ALA A 24 -22.80 -5.94 45.64
N PRO A 25 -23.63 -6.92 45.23
CA PRO A 25 -23.90 -7.32 43.84
C PRO A 25 -25.28 -8.00 43.60
N SER A 26 -25.36 -8.73 42.47
CA SER A 26 -26.22 -9.89 42.14
C SER A 26 -27.49 -9.66 41.30
N ALA A 27 -27.33 -9.91 40.00
CA ALA A 27 -27.95 -10.97 39.20
C ALA A 27 -29.48 -11.25 39.25
N ILE A 28 -29.96 -11.62 38.05
CA ILE A 28 -31.11 -12.47 37.69
C ILE A 28 -32.28 -11.74 37.00
N ALA A 29 -32.61 -12.32 35.85
CA ALA A 29 -33.68 -11.99 34.90
C ALA A 29 -35.08 -12.33 35.42
N SER A 30 -36.12 -11.70 34.85
CA SER A 30 -37.27 -12.35 34.19
C SER A 30 -38.48 -11.42 34.03
N ASP A 31 -39.00 -11.38 32.80
CA ASP A 31 -40.40 -11.47 32.41
C ASP A 31 -41.53 -10.61 33.05
N SER A 32 -42.14 -9.84 32.15
CA SER A 32 -43.57 -9.87 31.77
C SER A 32 -44.64 -9.05 32.53
N LYS A 33 -45.34 -8.25 31.71
CA LYS A 33 -46.80 -7.97 31.62
C LYS A 33 -47.61 -7.56 32.87
N SER A 34 -48.16 -6.35 32.84
CA SER A 34 -49.60 -6.01 32.62
C SER A 34 -49.93 -4.64 33.25
N GLU A 35 -50.35 -3.67 32.42
CA GLU A 35 -51.69 -3.07 32.33
C GLU A 35 -52.19 -2.27 33.55
N GLY A 36 -52.61 -1.01 33.30
CA GLY A 36 -53.56 -0.31 34.19
C GLY A 36 -53.39 1.19 34.44
N THR A 37 -53.56 2.01 33.40
CA THR A 37 -54.19 3.36 33.38
C THR A 37 -53.92 4.40 34.49
N SER A 38 -53.41 5.58 34.12
CA SER A 38 -54.10 6.87 34.35
C SER A 38 -53.46 8.02 33.57
N THR A 39 -54.33 8.93 33.14
CA THR A 39 -54.22 10.06 32.20
C THR A 39 -53.39 11.24 32.71
N LEU A 40 -52.62 11.91 31.83
CA LEU A 40 -52.59 13.38 31.62
C LEU A 40 -51.49 13.82 30.63
N ASP A 41 -51.93 14.45 29.54
CA ASP A 41 -51.30 15.50 28.73
C ASP A 41 -49.81 15.39 28.33
N CYS A 42 -49.58 14.92 27.08
CA CYS A 42 -48.40 15.28 26.30
C CYS A 42 -48.72 16.44 25.35
N ALA A 43 -48.35 17.66 25.77
CA ALA A 43 -48.15 18.77 24.84
C ALA A 43 -46.83 18.54 24.07
N CYS A 44 -46.93 17.92 22.91
CA CYS A 44 -45.87 17.99 21.89
C CYS A 44 -45.86 19.40 21.30
N LEU A 45 -44.95 20.26 21.79
CA LEU A 45 -44.69 21.57 21.21
C LEU A 45 -43.20 21.70 20.88
N ASN A 46 -42.94 21.60 19.57
CA ASN A 46 -41.94 22.31 18.80
C ASN A 46 -40.48 22.33 19.27
N ALA A 47 -39.72 21.33 18.81
CA ALA A 47 -38.28 21.47 18.55
C ALA A 47 -37.91 20.79 17.21
N LYS A 48 -38.62 21.15 16.13
CA LYS A 48 -38.31 20.80 14.73
C LYS A 48 -38.69 21.93 13.78
N THR A 49 -38.22 23.15 14.05
CA THR A 49 -38.39 24.30 13.15
C THR A 49 -37.17 25.21 13.22
N THR A 50 -36.04 24.73 12.67
CA THR A 50 -34.92 25.62 12.30
C THR A 50 -34.15 25.17 11.07
N LYS A 51 -34.52 24.03 10.45
CA LYS A 51 -34.04 23.65 9.10
C LYS A 51 -35.00 24.01 7.96
N ASN A 52 -36.28 24.29 8.26
CA ASN A 52 -37.28 24.59 7.22
C ASN A 52 -37.41 26.08 6.87
N SER A 53 -36.91 27.04 7.66
CA SER A 53 -37.12 28.47 7.38
C SER A 53 -36.18 29.05 6.31
N GLN A 54 -35.00 28.45 6.11
CA GLN A 54 -34.07 28.84 5.06
C GLN A 54 -34.47 28.20 3.72
N GLN A 55 -34.87 26.93 3.74
CA GLN A 55 -35.39 26.20 2.58
C GLN A 55 -36.75 26.76 2.08
N LEU A 56 -37.67 27.15 2.97
CA LEU A 56 -38.89 27.86 2.56
C LEU A 56 -38.59 29.25 1.98
N ARG A 57 -37.54 29.92 2.48
CA ARG A 57 -37.14 31.25 2.00
C ARG A 57 -36.47 31.17 0.64
N GLU A 58 -35.66 30.13 0.39
CA GLU A 58 -35.08 29.80 -0.91
C GLU A 58 -36.14 29.36 -1.93
N GLN A 59 -37.13 28.55 -1.52
CA GLN A 59 -38.28 28.19 -2.37
C GLN A 59 -39.24 29.37 -2.63
N GLN A 60 -39.49 30.23 -1.65
CA GLN A 60 -40.27 31.46 -1.84
C GLN A 60 -39.55 32.48 -2.73
N LEU A 61 -38.22 32.59 -2.63
CA LEU A 61 -37.42 33.48 -3.48
C LEU A 61 -37.31 32.96 -4.92
N ALA A 62 -37.17 31.64 -5.12
CA ALA A 62 -37.26 31.03 -6.45
C ALA A 62 -38.64 31.26 -7.12
N THR A 63 -39.69 31.53 -6.33
CA THR A 63 -41.02 31.87 -6.83
C THR A 63 -41.16 33.37 -7.22
N GLU A 64 -40.33 34.27 -6.65
CA GLU A 64 -40.28 35.70 -7.06
C GLU A 64 -39.45 35.94 -8.32
N TYR A 65 -38.50 35.05 -8.65
CA TYR A 65 -37.78 35.06 -9.92
C TYR A 65 -38.44 34.09 -10.90
N GLN A 66 -39.30 34.58 -11.80
CA GLN A 66 -39.63 33.83 -13.01
C GLN A 66 -38.42 33.80 -13.97
N LEU A 67 -37.36 33.13 -13.56
CA LEU A 67 -36.48 32.47 -14.51
C LEU A 67 -37.27 31.27 -15.03
N ILE A 68 -37.61 31.25 -16.33
CA ILE A 68 -38.09 30.01 -16.96
C ILE A 68 -36.88 29.09 -17.02
N LEU A 69 -36.68 28.33 -15.94
CA LEU A 69 -35.73 27.23 -15.85
C LEU A 69 -36.60 25.96 -15.83
N ASN A 70 -36.78 25.35 -16.99
CA ASN A 70 -37.33 24.00 -17.02
C ASN A 70 -36.28 23.08 -16.38
N ASP A 71 -36.69 22.41 -15.31
CA ASP A 71 -35.98 21.40 -14.51
C ASP A 71 -34.80 21.91 -13.65
N PHE A 72 -35.04 22.10 -12.34
CA PHE A 72 -33.96 22.09 -11.37
C PHE A 72 -34.37 21.41 -10.05
N ASP A 73 -33.57 20.39 -9.69
CA ASP A 73 -33.64 19.63 -8.45
C ASP A 73 -32.62 20.23 -7.46
N ALA A 74 -33.11 20.62 -6.28
CA ALA A 74 -32.40 21.51 -5.33
C ALA A 74 -31.17 20.88 -4.63
N GLU A 75 -30.77 19.66 -4.99
CA GLU A 75 -29.55 19.01 -4.47
C GLU A 75 -28.35 19.09 -5.44
N SER A 76 -28.49 19.73 -6.60
CA SER A 76 -27.49 19.72 -7.69
C SER A 76 -26.70 21.04 -7.88
N ALA A 77 -26.52 21.84 -6.83
CA ALA A 77 -25.94 23.20 -6.85
C ALA A 77 -24.43 23.31 -7.23
N TYR A 78 -23.87 22.36 -7.97
CA TYR A 78 -22.48 22.35 -8.45
C TYR A 78 -22.31 21.84 -9.89
N HIS A 79 -23.38 21.71 -10.68
CA HIS A 79 -23.26 21.23 -12.06
C HIS A 79 -23.65 22.24 -13.13
N ASP A 80 -22.84 22.18 -14.18
CA ASP A 80 -22.85 22.95 -15.40
C ASP A 80 -24.26 23.01 -16.00
N MET A 81 -24.87 24.21 -16.01
CA MET A 81 -26.12 24.42 -16.75
C MET A 81 -25.79 24.49 -18.24
N SER A 82 -25.68 23.31 -18.85
CA SER A 82 -25.78 22.99 -20.29
C SER A 82 -25.15 24.00 -21.27
N ASP A 83 -24.08 23.58 -21.92
CA ASP A 83 -23.29 24.28 -22.96
C ASP A 83 -24.05 24.89 -24.18
N ASN A 84 -25.40 24.95 -24.23
CA ASN A 84 -26.09 25.28 -25.49
C ASN A 84 -27.47 25.96 -25.45
N ASN A 85 -27.90 26.57 -24.34
CA ASN A 85 -29.22 27.21 -24.32
C ASN A 85 -29.14 28.74 -24.33
N ASP A 86 -29.86 29.37 -25.26
CA ASP A 86 -30.19 30.79 -25.29
C ASP A 86 -31.15 31.10 -24.14
N VAL A 87 -30.59 31.65 -23.06
CA VAL A 87 -31.32 31.97 -21.83
C VAL A 87 -31.73 33.44 -21.84
N SER A 88 -32.97 33.70 -21.41
CA SER A 88 -33.44 35.05 -21.10
C SER A 88 -33.66 35.22 -19.60
N ILE A 89 -33.25 36.37 -19.05
CA ILE A 89 -33.47 36.72 -17.64
C ILE A 89 -34.65 37.69 -17.58
N ARG A 90 -35.66 37.34 -16.78
CA ARG A 90 -36.85 38.16 -16.53
C ARG A 90 -36.94 38.57 -15.07
N ILE A 91 -37.34 39.81 -14.84
CA ILE A 91 -37.58 40.37 -13.50
C ILE A 91 -38.89 41.12 -13.53
N ASN A 92 -39.84 40.76 -12.64
CA ASN A 92 -41.21 41.28 -12.64
C ASN A 92 -41.88 41.19 -14.03
N ASP A 93 -41.81 40.01 -14.66
CA ASP A 93 -42.31 39.70 -16.01
C ASP A 93 -41.72 40.54 -17.17
N LYS A 94 -40.75 41.40 -16.88
CA LYS A 94 -40.01 42.17 -17.88
C LYS A 94 -38.75 41.42 -18.29
N VAL A 95 -38.58 41.18 -19.59
CA VAL A 95 -37.33 40.64 -20.14
C VAL A 95 -36.23 41.68 -19.99
N MET A 96 -35.20 41.33 -19.25
CA MET A 96 -34.04 42.19 -18.98
C MET A 96 -32.87 41.84 -19.89
N PHE A 97 -32.63 40.54 -20.11
CA PHE A 97 -31.57 40.02 -20.97
C PHE A 97 -32.08 38.88 -21.85
N GLN A 98 -31.51 38.73 -23.05
CA GLN A 98 -31.78 37.67 -24.03
C GLN A 98 -30.45 37.21 -24.64
N HIS A 99 -30.43 36.03 -25.25
CA HIS A 99 -29.24 35.50 -25.93
C HIS A 99 -28.06 35.30 -24.99
N LEU A 100 -28.33 34.88 -23.75
CA LEU A 100 -27.31 34.50 -22.78
C LEU A 100 -26.95 33.02 -22.93
N SER A 101 -25.71 32.67 -22.61
CA SER A 101 -25.25 31.28 -22.47
C SER A 101 -24.40 31.13 -21.21
N HIS A 102 -24.05 29.89 -20.83
CA HIS A 102 -23.17 29.60 -19.68
C HIS A 102 -23.60 30.36 -18.41
N VAL A 103 -24.86 30.15 -18.03
CA VAL A 103 -25.51 30.88 -16.93
C VAL A 103 -25.30 30.10 -15.63
N TYR A 104 -24.73 30.74 -14.60
CA TYR A 104 -24.45 30.15 -13.30
C TYR A 104 -24.95 31.06 -12.18
N LEU A 105 -25.58 30.50 -11.15
CA LEU A 105 -25.98 31.24 -9.96
C LEU A 105 -24.91 31.10 -8.86
N THR A 106 -24.48 32.22 -8.30
CA THR A 106 -23.53 32.26 -7.20
C THR A 106 -24.23 32.10 -5.83
N LYS A 107 -23.46 31.84 -4.77
CA LYS A 107 -23.99 31.81 -3.38
C LYS A 107 -24.68 33.11 -2.96
N ASN A 108 -24.27 34.24 -3.51
CA ASN A 108 -24.82 35.56 -3.22
C ASN A 108 -26.03 35.92 -4.11
N LEU A 109 -26.56 34.94 -4.87
CA LEU A 109 -27.65 35.09 -5.83
C LEU A 109 -27.33 36.03 -7.01
N ASP A 110 -26.05 36.28 -7.27
CA ASP A 110 -25.62 36.91 -8.51
C ASP A 110 -25.58 35.87 -9.63
N ILE A 111 -25.91 36.29 -10.84
CA ILE A 111 -25.93 35.47 -12.05
C ILE A 111 -24.68 35.79 -12.87
N ILE A 112 -23.80 34.81 -13.04
CA ILE A 112 -22.72 34.86 -14.03
C ILE A 112 -23.31 34.36 -15.34
N ALA A 113 -23.11 35.08 -16.43
CA ALA A 113 -23.59 34.67 -17.75
C ALA A 113 -22.63 35.13 -18.84
N LYS A 114 -22.75 34.57 -20.03
CA LYS A 114 -22.11 35.06 -21.25
C LYS A 114 -23.11 35.74 -22.18
N GLN A 115 -22.74 36.90 -22.71
CA GLN A 115 -23.45 37.63 -23.76
C GLN A 115 -22.43 38.00 -24.84
N ASN A 116 -22.69 37.66 -26.11
CA ASN A 116 -21.77 37.90 -27.24
C ASN A 116 -20.34 37.40 -26.97
N ASP A 117 -20.21 36.15 -26.49
CA ASP A 117 -18.95 35.49 -26.11
C ASP A 117 -18.15 36.13 -24.96
N LYS A 118 -18.70 37.15 -24.30
CA LYS A 118 -18.09 37.78 -23.13
C LYS A 118 -18.92 37.50 -21.88
N SER A 119 -18.24 37.23 -20.78
CA SER A 119 -18.80 36.94 -19.47
C SER A 119 -19.00 38.21 -18.67
N GLY A 120 -20.11 38.28 -17.94
CA GLY A 120 -20.47 39.36 -17.02
C GLY A 120 -21.21 38.80 -15.82
N VAL A 121 -21.49 39.67 -14.83
CA VAL A 121 -22.24 39.30 -13.63
C VAL A 121 -23.39 40.27 -13.44
N ILE A 122 -24.58 39.70 -13.24
CA ILE A 122 -25.83 40.40 -13.02
C ILE A 122 -26.27 40.14 -11.58
N ASP A 123 -26.57 41.19 -10.82
CA ASP A 123 -27.15 41.00 -9.49
C ASP A 123 -28.62 40.59 -9.54
N LYS A 124 -29.15 40.20 -8.40
CA LYS A 124 -30.56 39.83 -8.21
C LYS A 124 -31.58 40.89 -8.66
N THR A 125 -31.19 42.15 -8.83
CA THR A 125 -32.10 43.20 -9.33
C THR A 125 -32.08 43.34 -10.86
N GLY A 126 -31.24 42.56 -11.55
CA GLY A 126 -31.01 42.67 -12.98
C GLY A 126 -30.00 43.73 -13.36
N LYS A 127 -29.30 44.30 -12.38
CA LYS A 127 -28.23 45.26 -12.65
C LYS A 127 -26.97 44.49 -13.01
N VAL A 128 -26.37 44.85 -14.14
CA VAL A 128 -25.00 44.41 -14.48
C VAL A 128 -24.05 45.01 -13.45
N ILE A 129 -23.49 44.17 -12.58
CA ILE A 129 -22.51 44.57 -11.57
C ILE A 129 -21.08 44.36 -12.05
N ILE A 130 -20.85 43.38 -12.93
CA ILE A 130 -19.61 43.21 -13.68
C ILE A 130 -19.95 43.19 -15.17
N PRO A 131 -19.39 44.08 -16.01
CA PRO A 131 -19.75 44.19 -17.42
C PRO A 131 -19.39 42.92 -18.22
N PHE A 132 -20.16 42.66 -19.28
CA PHE A 132 -19.92 41.58 -20.25
C PHE A 132 -18.72 41.90 -21.17
N GLU A 133 -17.52 41.89 -20.60
CA GLU A 133 -16.27 42.19 -21.34
C GLU A 133 -15.15 41.15 -21.13
N TYR A 134 -15.37 40.18 -20.24
CA TYR A 134 -14.37 39.19 -19.85
C TYR A 134 -14.48 37.91 -20.70
N ASP A 135 -13.37 37.22 -20.95
CA ASP A 135 -13.38 35.92 -21.64
C ASP A 135 -14.04 34.83 -20.76
N SER A 136 -13.81 34.88 -19.44
CA SER A 136 -14.48 34.03 -18.45
C SER A 136 -14.47 34.67 -17.05
N ILE A 137 -15.41 34.27 -16.20
CA ILE A 137 -15.51 34.70 -14.79
C ILE A 137 -15.74 33.46 -13.92
N TYR A 138 -15.00 33.34 -12.83
CA TYR A 138 -15.13 32.30 -11.82
C TYR A 138 -15.39 32.93 -10.45
N THR A 139 -16.12 32.25 -9.59
CA THR A 139 -16.29 32.66 -8.18
C THR A 139 -15.14 32.13 -7.33
N TYR A 140 -14.70 32.94 -6.37
CA TYR A 140 -13.78 32.52 -5.32
C TYR A 140 -14.16 33.25 -4.03
N GLN A 141 -14.81 32.52 -3.12
CA GLN A 141 -15.46 33.09 -1.93
C GLN A 141 -16.38 34.27 -2.32
N ASP A 142 -16.13 35.47 -1.79
CA ASP A 142 -16.93 36.69 -2.07
C ASP A 142 -16.41 37.52 -3.25
N ALA A 143 -15.38 37.05 -3.94
CA ALA A 143 -14.73 37.73 -5.05
C ALA A 143 -14.88 36.97 -6.38
N PHE A 144 -14.49 37.65 -7.47
CA PHE A 144 -14.51 37.12 -8.83
C PHE A 144 -13.10 37.04 -9.40
N VAL A 145 -12.74 35.86 -9.92
CA VAL A 145 -11.56 35.67 -10.76
C VAL A 145 -11.99 35.87 -12.20
N VAL A 146 -11.54 36.94 -12.83
CA VAL A 146 -11.92 37.31 -14.20
C VAL A 146 -10.79 37.03 -15.17
N LYS A 147 -11.10 36.64 -16.40
CA LYS A 147 -10.12 36.45 -17.47
C LYS A 147 -10.36 37.47 -18.58
N LYS A 148 -9.32 38.19 -19.01
CA LYS A 148 -9.35 39.14 -20.12
C LYS A 148 -8.04 39.03 -20.89
N ASP A 149 -8.12 38.82 -22.20
CA ASP A 149 -6.96 38.74 -23.10
C ASP A 149 -5.91 37.71 -22.65
N LYS A 150 -6.38 36.53 -22.22
CA LYS A 150 -5.58 35.42 -21.65
C LYS A 150 -4.94 35.69 -20.28
N LEU A 151 -5.16 36.87 -19.70
CA LEU A 151 -4.71 37.21 -18.36
C LEU A 151 -5.85 37.10 -17.36
N PHE A 152 -5.58 36.63 -16.15
CA PHE A 152 -6.58 36.66 -15.07
C PHE A 152 -6.37 37.84 -14.12
N GLY A 153 -7.46 38.43 -13.66
CA GLY A 153 -7.55 39.47 -12.64
C GLY A 153 -8.46 39.06 -11.49
N PHE A 154 -8.41 39.80 -10.39
CA PHE A 154 -9.20 39.54 -9.19
C PHE A 154 -9.95 40.79 -8.77
N ILE A 155 -11.28 40.71 -8.78
CA ILE A 155 -12.16 41.86 -8.55
C ILE A 155 -13.21 41.53 -7.50
N ASN A 156 -13.66 42.55 -6.78
CA ASN A 156 -14.80 42.42 -5.89
C ASN A 156 -16.13 42.60 -6.62
N ARG A 157 -17.23 42.42 -5.89
CA ARG A 157 -18.60 42.61 -6.40
C ARG A 157 -18.91 44.04 -6.82
N GLN A 158 -18.11 45.03 -6.39
CA GLN A 158 -18.22 46.43 -6.80
C GLN A 158 -17.44 46.72 -8.10
N HIS A 159 -16.93 45.69 -8.78
CA HIS A 159 -16.07 45.81 -9.97
C HIS A 159 -14.76 46.58 -9.70
N GLN A 160 -14.33 46.62 -8.45
CA GLN A 160 -13.04 47.20 -8.08
C GLN A 160 -11.99 46.10 -8.14
N ALA A 161 -10.85 46.40 -8.75
CA ALA A 161 -9.68 45.55 -8.66
C ALA A 161 -9.26 45.40 -7.20
N LEU A 162 -9.18 44.15 -6.73
CA LEU A 162 -8.67 43.83 -5.41
C LEU A 162 -7.13 43.81 -5.37
N THR A 163 -6.50 43.76 -6.55
CA THR A 163 -5.04 43.81 -6.72
C THR A 163 -4.61 45.07 -7.45
N SER A 164 -3.41 45.60 -7.13
CA SER A 164 -2.93 46.88 -7.65
C SER A 164 -2.56 46.87 -9.13
N ASP A 165 -2.17 45.72 -9.70
CA ASP A 165 -2.05 45.55 -11.15
C ASP A 165 -3.19 44.65 -11.65
N GLU A 166 -3.87 45.07 -12.72
CA GLU A 166 -5.23 44.61 -13.04
C GLU A 166 -5.30 43.15 -13.55
N TYR A 167 -4.20 42.59 -14.10
CA TYR A 167 -4.20 41.27 -14.75
C TYR A 167 -2.83 40.56 -14.65
N TYR A 168 -2.73 39.44 -13.92
CA TYR A 168 -1.45 38.81 -13.53
C TYR A 168 -1.19 37.39 -14.06
N PHE A 169 -2.20 36.54 -14.25
CA PHE A 169 -2.01 35.08 -14.40
C PHE A 169 -2.23 34.60 -15.85
N ASP A 170 -1.50 33.59 -16.34
CA ASP A 170 -1.70 32.97 -17.68
C ASP A 170 -2.50 31.64 -17.56
N ASN A 171 -3.08 31.19 -18.67
CA ASN A 171 -3.96 30.01 -18.86
C ASN A 171 -3.55 28.71 -18.16
N CYS A 172 -2.29 28.52 -17.78
CA CYS A 172 -1.78 27.18 -17.52
C CYS A 172 -2.18 26.54 -16.18
N LYS A 173 -2.61 27.26 -15.12
CA LYS A 173 -2.64 26.64 -13.78
C LYS A 173 -3.81 27.03 -12.86
N LEU A 174 -5.01 27.11 -13.42
CA LEU A 174 -6.29 27.11 -12.65
C LEU A 174 -6.63 25.77 -11.98
N LYS A 175 -5.83 24.70 -12.20
CA LYS A 175 -6.04 23.38 -11.57
C LYS A 175 -6.07 23.42 -10.04
N LEU A 176 -5.40 24.40 -9.42
CA LEU A 176 -5.44 24.66 -7.97
C LEU A 176 -6.71 25.41 -7.53
N ILE A 177 -7.27 26.26 -8.40
CA ILE A 177 -8.42 27.13 -8.10
C ILE A 177 -9.73 26.33 -8.02
N GLN A 178 -9.88 25.26 -8.82
CA GLN A 178 -11.08 24.39 -8.77
C GLN A 178 -11.05 23.33 -7.65
N ARG A 179 -9.87 22.99 -7.11
CA ARG A 179 -9.72 22.02 -6.01
C ARG A 179 -9.57 22.67 -4.64
N ALA A 180 -9.29 23.97 -4.59
CA ALA A 180 -9.33 24.74 -3.36
C ALA A 180 -10.73 24.62 -2.72
N SER A 181 -10.82 23.88 -1.62
CA SER A 181 -11.95 24.01 -0.71
C SER A 181 -12.10 25.47 -0.28
N ALA A 182 -13.25 25.84 0.28
CA ALA A 182 -13.62 27.22 0.64
C ALA A 182 -12.68 27.97 1.63
N TYR A 183 -11.48 27.43 1.92
CA TYR A 183 -10.56 27.89 2.96
C TYR A 183 -9.08 27.94 2.53
N GLN A 184 -8.75 27.82 1.24
CA GLN A 184 -7.37 27.81 0.74
C GLN A 184 -7.05 29.09 -0.04
N PRO A 185 -5.90 29.76 0.18
CA PRO A 185 -5.49 30.93 -0.58
C PRO A 185 -5.29 30.62 -2.07
N LEU A 186 -5.54 31.63 -2.91
CA LEU A 186 -5.41 31.54 -4.35
C LEU A 186 -3.94 31.54 -4.75
N ILE A 187 -3.36 30.37 -5.01
CA ILE A 187 -1.99 30.24 -5.50
C ILE A 187 -1.91 30.74 -6.95
N GLY A 188 -0.97 31.64 -7.21
CA GLY A 188 -0.84 32.33 -8.48
C GLY A 188 0.61 32.48 -8.94
N TYR A 189 0.78 32.57 -10.26
CA TYR A 189 2.06 32.84 -10.93
C TYR A 189 2.05 34.23 -11.55
N LYS A 190 3.03 35.06 -11.20
CA LYS A 190 3.11 36.46 -11.64
C LYS A 190 3.83 36.57 -12.98
N LYS A 191 3.14 37.05 -14.03
CA LYS A 191 3.68 37.15 -15.41
C LYS A 191 4.20 38.55 -15.80
N THR A 192 3.88 39.60 -15.05
CA THR A 192 4.23 40.99 -15.36
C THR A 192 4.60 41.77 -14.09
N GLY A 193 5.37 42.86 -14.26
CA GLY A 193 5.80 43.74 -13.17
C GLY A 193 6.98 43.17 -12.36
N ALA A 194 7.23 43.75 -11.17
CA ALA A 194 8.22 43.20 -10.22
C ALA A 194 7.84 41.76 -9.85
N TYR A 195 8.82 40.86 -9.77
CA TYR A 195 8.65 39.41 -9.53
C TYR A 195 8.00 38.60 -10.67
N THR A 196 8.12 39.08 -11.92
CA THR A 196 7.78 38.27 -13.10
C THR A 196 8.52 36.93 -13.03
N GLY A 197 7.80 35.81 -13.17
CA GLY A 197 8.39 34.47 -13.08
C GLY A 197 8.24 33.78 -11.72
N LYS A 198 7.63 34.45 -10.74
CA LYS A 198 7.53 33.94 -9.36
C LYS A 198 6.10 33.56 -8.99
N TRP A 199 6.01 32.64 -8.04
CA TRP A 199 4.80 32.10 -7.43
C TRP A 199 4.56 32.73 -6.07
N GLY A 200 3.28 33.01 -5.78
CA GLY A 200 2.78 33.52 -4.51
C GLY A 200 1.33 33.11 -4.33
N ALA A 201 0.66 33.66 -3.32
CA ALA A 201 -0.76 33.42 -3.09
C ALA A 201 -1.48 34.63 -2.49
N LEU A 202 -2.76 34.73 -2.82
CA LEU A 202 -3.66 35.81 -2.40
C LEU A 202 -4.80 35.23 -1.54
N ASP A 203 -5.31 36.00 -0.58
CA ASP A 203 -6.59 35.68 0.08
C ASP A 203 -7.80 36.15 -0.74
N SER A 204 -9.01 35.94 -0.21
CA SER A 204 -10.29 36.36 -0.82
C SER A 204 -10.44 37.87 -0.94
N GLU A 205 -9.68 38.63 -0.16
CA GLU A 205 -9.66 40.09 -0.18
C GLU A 205 -8.59 40.63 -1.14
N GLY A 206 -7.80 39.74 -1.77
CA GLY A 206 -6.74 40.08 -2.73
C GLY A 206 -5.43 40.49 -2.07
N GLN A 207 -5.28 40.28 -0.76
CA GLN A 207 -4.04 40.53 -0.05
C GLN A 207 -3.04 39.40 -0.28
N VAL A 208 -1.77 39.76 -0.41
CA VAL A 208 -0.68 38.79 -0.56
C VAL A 208 -0.44 38.08 0.76
N VAL A 209 -0.84 36.81 0.84
CA VAL A 209 -0.59 35.93 2.00
C VAL A 209 0.66 35.09 1.82
N ILE A 210 1.03 34.74 0.58
CA ILE A 210 2.32 34.14 0.26
C ILE A 210 3.02 35.08 -0.73
N PRO A 211 4.19 35.67 -0.38
CA PRO A 211 4.92 36.56 -1.26
C PRO A 211 5.25 35.90 -2.61
N PHE A 212 5.17 36.67 -3.69
CA PHE A 212 5.55 36.24 -5.04
C PHE A 212 7.08 36.17 -5.19
N ASP A 213 7.73 35.27 -4.46
CA ASP A 213 9.20 35.16 -4.41
C ASP A 213 9.70 33.73 -4.74
N TYR A 214 8.78 32.77 -4.90
CA TYR A 214 9.11 31.37 -5.11
C TYR A 214 9.19 31.00 -6.59
N ASP A 215 10.11 30.12 -6.96
CA ASP A 215 10.20 29.55 -8.31
C ASP A 215 9.08 28.53 -8.57
N SER A 216 8.55 27.92 -7.49
CA SER A 216 7.42 27.02 -7.53
C SER A 216 6.73 26.95 -6.17
N ILE A 217 5.40 26.83 -6.18
CA ILE A 217 4.59 26.44 -5.02
C ILE A 217 3.74 25.24 -5.45
N GLY A 218 3.73 24.17 -4.64
CA GLY A 218 2.95 22.97 -4.88
C GLY A 218 2.35 22.39 -3.61
N GLU A 219 1.27 21.62 -3.77
CA GLU A 219 0.71 20.79 -2.69
C GLU A 219 1.71 19.70 -2.33
N VAL A 220 1.79 19.33 -1.05
CA VAL A 220 2.47 18.09 -0.68
C VAL A 220 1.57 16.96 -1.18
N THR A 221 1.88 16.45 -2.38
CA THR A 221 1.13 15.36 -3.04
C THR A 221 1.33 14.00 -2.36
N ASP A 222 1.93 13.95 -1.18
CA ASP A 222 2.02 12.72 -0.40
C ASP A 222 0.58 12.41 0.08
N ASN A 223 -0.01 11.39 -0.54
CA ASN A 223 -1.43 11.01 -0.64
C ASN A 223 -2.26 10.94 0.67
N TYR A 224 -1.72 11.27 1.83
CA TYR A 224 -2.42 11.27 3.13
C TYR A 224 -2.75 12.65 3.69
N SER A 225 -2.35 13.75 3.04
CA SER A 225 -2.66 15.12 3.49
C SER A 225 -3.45 15.97 2.48
N ILE A 226 -4.19 15.30 1.58
CA ILE A 226 -5.07 15.92 0.58
C ILE A 226 -6.21 16.73 1.23
N ALA A 227 -6.50 16.56 2.53
CA ALA A 227 -7.73 17.07 3.12
C ALA A 227 -7.68 18.46 3.78
N SER A 228 -6.52 19.08 4.05
CA SER A 228 -6.52 20.32 4.85
C SER A 228 -5.72 21.51 4.31
N GLY A 229 -4.92 21.33 3.25
CA GLY A 229 -4.08 22.40 2.68
C GLY A 229 -3.38 23.25 3.75
N LYS A 230 -2.83 22.55 4.75
CA LYS A 230 -2.18 23.15 5.93
C LYS A 230 -0.76 23.60 5.61
N PHE A 231 -0.11 22.94 4.67
CA PHE A 231 1.28 23.18 4.30
C PHE A 231 1.46 23.13 2.78
N TYR A 232 2.38 23.96 2.27
CA TYR A 232 2.80 23.98 0.88
C TYR A 232 4.28 23.68 0.77
N LYS A 233 4.64 22.89 -0.24
CA LYS A 233 6.02 22.69 -0.65
C LYS A 233 6.41 23.83 -1.58
N VAL A 234 7.50 24.52 -1.27
CA VAL A 234 7.93 25.71 -2.03
C VAL A 234 9.35 25.54 -2.51
N LYS A 235 9.63 26.07 -3.71
CA LYS A 235 10.97 26.07 -4.30
C LYS A 235 11.48 27.50 -4.41
N LYS A 236 12.70 27.75 -3.95
CA LYS A 236 13.41 29.02 -4.11
C LYS A 236 14.89 28.76 -4.34
N ASP A 237 15.46 29.38 -5.37
CA ASP A 237 16.88 29.30 -5.73
C ASP A 237 17.37 27.85 -5.86
N ASP A 238 16.56 27.01 -6.53
CA ASP A 238 16.73 25.57 -6.69
C ASP A 238 16.54 24.65 -5.47
N TYR A 239 16.26 25.22 -4.30
CA TYR A 239 16.05 24.46 -3.07
C TYR A 239 14.58 24.43 -2.65
N TRP A 240 14.18 23.32 -2.02
CA TRP A 240 12.85 23.08 -1.48
C TRP A 240 12.76 23.43 0.00
N GLY A 241 11.63 24.00 0.38
CA GLY A 241 11.18 24.28 1.75
C GLY A 241 9.69 23.96 1.93
N ILE A 242 9.18 24.20 3.13
CA ILE A 242 7.78 24.02 3.50
C ILE A 242 7.30 25.30 4.20
N ILE A 243 6.13 25.78 3.78
CA ILE A 243 5.43 26.89 4.43
C ILE A 243 4.04 26.41 4.89
N ASP A 244 3.43 27.11 5.83
CA ASP A 244 2.01 26.92 6.14
C ASP A 244 1.10 27.67 5.16
N SER A 245 -0.21 27.52 5.33
CA SER A 245 -1.22 28.19 4.51
C SER A 245 -1.24 29.71 4.60
N LYS A 246 -0.53 30.30 5.57
CA LYS A 246 -0.37 31.75 5.76
C LYS A 246 0.99 32.26 5.27
N GLY A 247 1.80 31.39 4.64
CA GLY A 247 3.14 31.74 4.16
C GLY A 247 4.23 31.73 5.22
N ASN A 248 3.94 31.31 6.45
CA ASN A 248 4.98 31.19 7.47
C ASN A 248 5.91 30.02 7.12
N THR A 249 7.22 30.25 7.22
CA THR A 249 8.20 29.19 6.97
C THR A 249 8.18 28.14 8.09
N ILE A 250 7.87 26.90 7.73
CA ILE A 250 7.98 25.72 8.59
C ILE A 250 9.35 25.08 8.43
N LEU A 251 9.83 24.99 7.18
CA LEU A 251 11.16 24.53 6.85
C LEU A 251 11.72 25.41 5.72
N PRO A 252 12.83 26.13 5.89
CA PRO A 252 13.32 27.03 4.86
C PRO A 252 13.83 26.29 3.62
N PRO A 253 13.83 26.95 2.44
CA PRO A 253 14.26 26.34 1.19
C PRO A 253 15.78 26.15 1.12
N HIS A 254 16.29 25.14 1.81
CA HIS A 254 17.72 24.80 1.88
C HIS A 254 18.03 23.36 1.41
N TYR A 255 17.02 22.63 0.94
CA TYR A 255 17.11 21.18 0.71
C TYR A 255 16.89 20.82 -0.76
N GLN A 256 17.69 19.90 -1.30
CA GLN A 256 17.52 19.38 -2.66
C GLN A 256 16.24 18.54 -2.79
N ARG A 257 15.81 17.88 -1.70
CA ARG A 257 14.55 17.14 -1.63
C ARG A 257 14.03 17.15 -0.19
N ILE A 258 12.70 17.18 -0.04
CA ILE A 258 12.00 17.02 1.24
C ILE A 258 10.85 16.02 1.03
N ARG A 259 10.70 15.08 1.97
CA ARG A 259 9.57 14.17 2.15
C ARG A 259 9.19 14.11 3.64
N TRP A 260 7.96 13.74 3.96
CA TRP A 260 7.57 13.51 5.34
C TRP A 260 8.25 12.26 5.90
N PHE A 261 8.73 12.33 7.14
CA PHE A 261 9.10 11.17 7.94
C PHE A 261 8.00 10.86 8.96
N ASN A 262 7.49 11.90 9.62
CA ASN A 262 6.36 11.83 10.56
C ASN A 262 5.59 13.15 10.52
N THR A 263 4.32 13.12 10.09
CA THR A 263 3.50 14.33 9.95
C THR A 263 3.08 14.91 11.30
N SER A 264 2.77 14.04 12.27
CA SER A 264 2.28 14.42 13.60
C SER A 264 3.32 15.19 14.41
N GLN A 265 4.61 14.92 14.18
CA GLN A 265 5.74 15.55 14.88
C GLN A 265 6.51 16.56 14.01
N ASN A 266 6.07 16.79 12.77
CA ASN A 266 6.78 17.61 11.77
C ASN A 266 8.25 17.18 11.58
N LEU A 267 8.46 15.89 11.36
CA LEU A 267 9.76 15.35 11.00
C LEU A 267 9.85 15.15 9.50
N PHE A 268 10.97 15.55 8.93
CA PHE A 268 11.19 15.62 7.50
C PHE A 268 12.42 14.79 7.12
N TYR A 269 12.24 13.84 6.22
CA TYR A 269 13.36 13.25 5.48
C TYR A 269 13.82 14.26 4.43
N VAL A 270 15.10 14.60 4.46
CA VAL A 270 15.68 15.63 3.60
C VAL A 270 16.94 15.17 2.90
N ILE A 271 17.21 15.77 1.74
CA ILE A 271 18.46 15.62 1.02
C ILE A 271 19.14 16.99 0.95
N LYS A 272 20.38 17.08 1.43
CA LYS A 272 21.21 18.28 1.37
C LYS A 272 22.66 17.89 1.15
N ASN A 273 23.34 18.53 0.18
CA ASN A 273 24.71 18.21 -0.21
C ASN A 273 24.91 16.71 -0.53
N ASN A 274 23.93 16.09 -1.17
CA ASN A 274 23.86 14.64 -1.44
C ASN A 274 23.87 13.72 -0.20
N GLN A 275 23.71 14.28 1.01
CA GLN A 275 23.49 13.53 2.24
C GLN A 275 22.00 13.45 2.53
N LYS A 276 21.56 12.29 3.03
CA LYS A 276 20.16 11.98 3.36
C LYS A 276 20.04 11.85 4.88
N PHE A 277 19.16 12.61 5.52
CA PHE A 277 18.99 12.62 6.97
C PHE A 277 17.58 13.09 7.36
N VAL A 278 17.21 13.00 8.64
CA VAL A 278 15.91 13.48 9.15
C VAL A 278 16.10 14.72 10.02
N VAL A 279 15.28 15.74 9.79
CA VAL A 279 15.25 16.97 10.59
C VAL A 279 13.87 17.26 11.16
N ASP A 280 13.83 18.03 12.24
CA ASP A 280 12.60 18.68 12.70
C ASP A 280 12.38 20.03 11.99
N ALA A 281 11.25 20.69 12.27
CA ALA A 281 10.94 22.03 11.75
C ALA A 281 11.93 23.13 12.21
N SER A 282 12.65 22.90 13.31
CA SER A 282 13.72 23.80 13.77
C SER A 282 15.06 23.54 13.07
N GLN A 283 15.11 22.60 12.12
CA GLN A 283 16.29 22.13 11.41
C GLN A 283 17.31 21.40 12.30
N ASN A 284 16.89 20.92 13.47
CA ASN A 284 17.72 20.01 14.26
C ASN A 284 17.76 18.66 13.56
N ILE A 285 18.96 18.06 13.45
CA ILE A 285 19.11 16.71 12.92
C ILE A 285 18.61 15.72 13.98
N ILE A 286 17.60 14.93 13.62
CA ILE A 286 16.98 13.93 14.47
C ILE A 286 17.57 12.54 14.20
N ILE A 287 17.76 12.21 12.92
CA ILE A 287 18.47 11.01 12.48
C ILE A 287 19.60 11.48 11.59
N ASP A 288 20.83 11.29 12.07
CA ASP A 288 22.08 11.65 11.40
C ASP A 288 22.73 10.42 10.76
N GLY A 289 23.70 10.66 9.88
CA GLY A 289 24.35 9.65 9.04
C GLY A 289 23.63 9.47 7.71
N ASN A 290 24.36 9.03 6.69
CA ASN A 290 23.82 8.98 5.33
C ASN A 290 22.80 7.84 5.24
N ILE A 291 21.52 8.19 5.27
CA ILE A 291 20.42 7.21 5.23
C ILE A 291 20.42 6.49 3.87
N GLY A 292 20.56 5.17 3.89
CA GLY A 292 20.46 4.32 2.70
C GLY A 292 19.01 4.06 2.32
N SER A 293 18.30 3.39 3.23
CA SER A 293 16.93 2.90 3.09
C SER A 293 16.14 3.09 4.41
N ILE A 294 14.82 3.21 4.29
CA ILE A 294 13.86 3.27 5.41
C ILE A 294 12.73 2.28 5.12
N GLN A 295 12.44 1.40 6.08
CA GLN A 295 11.38 0.40 6.02
C GLN A 295 10.52 0.49 7.28
N PHE A 296 9.27 0.93 7.15
CA PHE A 296 8.34 0.97 8.28
C PHE A 296 7.80 -0.43 8.60
N ILE A 297 7.66 -0.73 9.90
CA ILE A 297 7.15 -2.01 10.40
C ILE A 297 5.68 -1.83 10.83
N ASP A 298 4.78 -2.56 10.17
CA ASP A 298 3.38 -2.62 10.55
C ASP A 298 3.17 -3.61 11.70
N ALA A 299 2.46 -3.19 12.74
CA ALA A 299 2.10 -4.04 13.89
C ALA A 299 1.23 -5.25 13.46
N ASP A 300 0.50 -5.11 12.35
CA ASP A 300 -0.43 -6.12 11.83
C ASP A 300 0.25 -7.06 10.81
N GLY A 301 1.53 -6.86 10.50
CA GLY A 301 2.33 -7.77 9.66
C GLY A 301 1.96 -7.83 8.18
N GLU A 302 1.00 -7.03 7.71
CA GLU A 302 0.46 -7.14 6.36
C GLU A 302 1.42 -6.60 5.29
N GLU A 303 2.14 -5.49 5.52
CA GLU A 303 3.00 -4.90 4.48
C GLU A 303 4.25 -4.22 5.05
N SER A 304 5.40 -4.55 4.47
CA SER A 304 6.63 -3.77 4.60
C SER A 304 6.79 -2.95 3.32
N TYR A 305 6.57 -1.65 3.39
CA TYR A 305 6.87 -0.76 2.28
C TYR A 305 8.36 -0.42 2.29
N SER A 306 9.13 -1.03 1.39
CA SER A 306 10.47 -0.56 1.09
C SER A 306 10.37 0.71 0.25
N VAL A 307 10.82 1.84 0.78
CA VAL A 307 10.82 3.11 0.05
C VAL A 307 11.98 3.12 -0.95
N TYR A 308 11.85 2.38 -2.04
CA TYR A 308 12.66 2.56 -3.24
C TYR A 308 11.91 3.51 -4.18
N ASP A 309 12.08 4.80 -3.88
CA ASP A 309 11.54 5.96 -4.61
C ASP A 309 10.02 6.26 -4.56
N ASP A 310 9.79 7.57 -4.65
CA ASP A 310 8.58 8.38 -4.79
C ASP A 310 7.37 8.29 -3.84
N GLU A 311 7.19 7.27 -3.01
CA GLU A 311 6.06 7.26 -2.06
C GLU A 311 6.53 6.96 -0.63
N VAL A 312 6.40 7.94 0.27
CA VAL A 312 6.59 7.72 1.72
C VAL A 312 5.21 7.69 2.37
N HIS A 313 4.82 6.54 2.91
CA HIS A 313 3.68 6.43 3.81
C HIS A 313 3.98 7.13 5.14
N ASP A 314 2.99 7.79 5.72
CA ASP A 314 3.13 8.51 6.98
C ASP A 314 3.54 7.57 8.13
N GLY A 315 4.78 7.69 8.60
CA GLY A 315 5.35 6.90 9.69
C GLY A 315 4.80 7.26 11.08
N SER A 316 3.75 8.08 11.18
CA SER A 316 3.26 8.72 12.42
C SER A 316 3.12 7.80 13.64
N VAL A 317 2.93 6.49 13.45
CA VAL A 317 2.71 5.52 14.54
C VAL A 317 3.56 4.25 14.46
N ARG A 318 4.54 4.16 13.55
CA ARG A 318 5.23 2.89 13.25
C ARG A 318 6.74 2.97 13.51
N PRO A 319 7.37 1.96 14.12
CA PRO A 319 8.83 1.86 14.13
C PRO A 319 9.34 1.57 12.71
N ALA A 320 10.61 1.90 12.45
CA ALA A 320 11.24 1.73 11.16
C ALA A 320 12.62 1.09 11.29
N ILE A 321 12.92 0.14 10.40
CA ILE A 321 14.28 -0.31 10.13
C ILE A 321 14.91 0.73 9.22
N ILE A 322 16.04 1.30 9.66
CA ILE A 322 16.74 2.36 8.93
C ILE A 322 18.19 1.93 8.73
N GLU A 323 18.64 2.03 7.49
CA GLU A 323 20.04 1.88 7.12
C GLU A 323 20.75 3.23 7.25
N ILE A 324 21.78 3.28 8.08
CA ILE A 324 22.63 4.44 8.31
C ILE A 324 24.07 4.02 8.03
N ASP A 325 24.72 4.68 7.07
CA ASP A 325 26.11 4.44 6.71
C ASP A 325 26.43 2.94 6.44
N GLY A 326 25.48 2.23 5.82
CA GLY A 326 25.60 0.81 5.46
C GLY A 326 25.35 -0.17 6.60
N LYS A 327 24.82 0.27 7.74
CA LYS A 327 24.39 -0.59 8.85
C LYS A 327 22.94 -0.33 9.22
N TYR A 328 22.25 -1.38 9.64
CA TYR A 328 20.83 -1.31 9.98
C TYR A 328 20.60 -1.18 11.48
N GLY A 329 19.64 -0.33 11.85
CA GLY A 329 19.12 -0.14 13.20
C GLY A 329 17.61 -0.01 13.20
N LEU A 330 17.02 0.04 14.40
CA LEU A 330 15.56 0.19 14.59
C LEU A 330 15.29 1.52 15.26
N PHE A 331 14.33 2.28 14.74
CA PHE A 331 13.95 3.61 15.23
C PHE A 331 12.45 3.64 15.47
N ASP A 332 11.99 4.39 16.47
CA ASP A 332 10.56 4.66 16.62
C ASP A 332 10.11 5.79 15.68
N SER A 333 8.80 6.05 15.65
CA SER A 333 8.22 7.07 14.77
C SER A 333 8.70 8.49 15.07
N SER A 334 9.32 8.74 16.24
CA SER A 334 9.94 10.03 16.56
C SER A 334 11.39 10.16 16.10
N GLY A 335 11.92 9.11 15.46
CA GLY A 335 13.32 9.02 15.08
C GLY A 335 14.23 8.69 16.27
N ARG A 336 13.68 8.33 17.43
CA ARG A 336 14.49 7.84 18.55
C ARG A 336 14.98 6.43 18.23
N GLN A 337 16.28 6.24 18.33
CA GLN A 337 16.92 4.94 18.13
C GLN A 337 16.47 3.95 19.22
N LEU A 338 15.81 2.88 18.81
CA LEU A 338 15.45 1.71 19.63
C LEU A 338 16.59 0.70 19.65
N LEU A 339 17.14 0.39 18.48
CA LEU A 339 18.31 -0.47 18.30
C LEU A 339 19.37 0.26 17.47
N PRO A 340 20.65 0.24 17.89
CA PRO A 340 21.72 0.92 17.18
C PRO A 340 21.92 0.36 15.76
N ALA A 341 22.28 1.26 14.84
CA ALA A 341 22.72 0.91 13.50
C ALA A 341 24.07 0.18 13.55
N ARG A 342 24.04 -1.15 13.67
CA ARG A 342 25.24 -1.99 13.84
C ARG A 342 25.16 -3.35 13.14
N TYR A 343 24.02 -3.66 12.50
CA TYR A 343 23.80 -4.92 11.83
C TYR A 343 24.13 -4.78 10.34
N GLU A 344 24.80 -5.77 9.75
CA GLU A 344 25.06 -5.82 8.31
C GLU A 344 23.77 -5.92 7.50
N ALA A 345 22.78 -6.64 8.02
CA ALA A 345 21.45 -6.78 7.45
C ALA A 345 20.41 -6.87 8.57
N MET A 346 19.19 -6.39 8.31
CA MET A 346 18.06 -6.50 9.22
C MET A 346 16.77 -6.64 8.43
N GLN A 347 15.96 -7.64 8.77
CA GLN A 347 14.70 -7.93 8.09
C GLN A 347 13.60 -8.19 9.12
N ASN A 348 12.42 -7.62 8.88
CA ASN A 348 11.23 -7.92 9.67
C ASN A 348 10.69 -9.32 9.35
N LEU A 349 10.54 -10.17 10.38
CA LEU A 349 9.85 -11.45 10.27
C LEU A 349 8.37 -11.21 10.60
N TYR A 350 7.57 -10.94 9.56
CA TYR A 350 6.14 -10.57 9.62
C TYR A 350 5.32 -11.34 10.67
N SER A 351 4.28 -10.72 11.23
CA SER A 351 3.33 -11.28 12.22
C SER A 351 3.92 -11.75 13.57
N LEU A 352 5.25 -11.72 13.73
CA LEU A 352 5.94 -12.26 14.91
C LEU A 352 6.46 -11.24 15.90
N GLY A 353 6.62 -9.98 15.48
CA GLY A 353 7.38 -9.00 16.26
C GLY A 353 8.84 -9.40 16.45
N LEU A 354 9.43 -10.11 15.46
CA LEU A 354 10.81 -10.54 15.45
C LEU A 354 11.56 -9.94 14.26
N LEU A 355 12.86 -9.75 14.41
CA LEU A 355 13.76 -9.27 13.38
C LEU A 355 14.85 -10.33 13.14
N GLN A 356 15.00 -10.75 11.89
CA GLN A 356 16.21 -11.45 11.46
C GLN A 356 17.31 -10.43 11.27
N VAL A 357 18.50 -10.75 11.78
CA VAL A 357 19.66 -9.86 11.74
C VAL A 357 20.89 -10.62 11.30
N GLU A 358 21.75 -9.91 10.57
CA GLU A 358 23.12 -10.34 10.30
C GLU A 358 24.07 -9.50 11.16
N LYS A 359 24.94 -10.19 11.90
CA LYS A 359 25.99 -9.60 12.72
C LYS A 359 27.28 -10.38 12.54
N ASP A 360 28.38 -9.68 12.23
CA ASP A 360 29.72 -10.30 12.08
C ASP A 360 29.74 -11.42 11.02
N GLY A 361 28.91 -11.28 9.96
CA GLY A 361 28.75 -12.26 8.89
C GLY A 361 27.97 -13.52 9.29
N LYS A 362 27.23 -13.48 10.40
CA LYS A 362 26.39 -14.58 10.89
C LYS A 362 24.95 -14.12 11.11
N GLN A 363 24.00 -15.01 10.83
CA GLN A 363 22.57 -14.73 10.94
C GLN A 363 22.00 -15.22 12.28
N GLY A 364 21.03 -14.46 12.79
CA GLY A 364 20.28 -14.72 14.03
C GLY A 364 18.94 -14.00 14.03
N VAL A 365 18.21 -14.11 15.15
CA VAL A 365 16.89 -13.50 15.34
C VAL A 365 16.83 -12.80 16.70
N ILE A 366 16.29 -11.58 16.71
CA ILE A 366 16.05 -10.78 17.90
C ILE A 366 14.58 -10.36 17.98
N ASP A 367 14.10 -10.01 19.16
CA ASP A 367 12.83 -9.29 19.30
C ASP A 367 13.00 -7.79 19.02
N LEU A 368 11.89 -7.04 18.95
CA LEU A 368 11.90 -5.58 18.75
C LEU A 368 12.57 -4.79 19.90
N LYS A 369 12.80 -5.42 21.06
CA LYS A 369 13.55 -4.83 22.20
C LYS A 369 15.05 -5.11 22.10
N GLY A 370 15.48 -5.93 21.13
CA GLY A 370 16.87 -6.34 20.95
C GLY A 370 17.26 -7.57 21.76
N SER A 371 16.32 -8.24 22.43
CA SER A 371 16.57 -9.50 23.12
C SER A 371 16.88 -10.58 22.08
N THR A 372 17.93 -11.36 22.31
CA THR A 372 18.28 -12.47 21.42
C THR A 372 17.27 -13.61 21.57
N VAL A 373 16.69 -14.02 20.45
CA VAL A 373 15.84 -15.21 20.33
C VAL A 373 16.68 -16.36 19.75
N ILE A 374 17.28 -16.14 18.58
CA ILE A 374 18.27 -17.04 17.97
C ILE A 374 19.61 -16.28 17.90
N PRO A 375 20.70 -16.79 18.50
CA PRO A 375 21.98 -16.09 18.46
C PRO A 375 22.53 -16.00 17.03
N ALA A 376 23.15 -14.86 16.70
CA ALA A 376 23.81 -14.64 15.42
C ALA A 376 25.09 -15.49 15.31
N LYS A 377 24.94 -16.77 14.95
CA LYS A 377 26.05 -17.75 14.85
C LYS A 377 25.94 -18.68 13.64
N PHE A 378 24.89 -18.54 12.85
CA PHE A 378 24.60 -19.40 11.70
C PHE A 378 25.13 -18.76 10.41
N ASP A 379 25.62 -19.59 9.50
CA ASP A 379 26.07 -19.17 8.18
C ASP A 379 24.88 -18.72 7.32
N GLU A 380 23.78 -19.47 7.41
CA GLU A 380 22.50 -19.23 6.75
C GLU A 380 21.39 -19.56 7.75
N LEU A 381 20.30 -18.81 7.74
CA LEU A 381 19.16 -18.98 8.65
C LEU A 381 17.86 -18.64 7.91
N ASP A 382 17.28 -19.62 7.25
CA ASP A 382 16.11 -19.40 6.41
C ASP A 382 14.82 -19.68 7.19
N PRO A 383 13.94 -18.67 7.36
CA PRO A 383 12.66 -18.88 8.00
C PRO A 383 11.76 -19.78 7.15
N VAL A 384 11.29 -20.87 7.75
CA VAL A 384 10.30 -21.75 7.14
C VAL A 384 8.91 -21.19 7.49
N ASN A 385 8.08 -20.94 6.46
CA ASN A 385 6.65 -20.64 6.60
C ASN A 385 6.26 -19.25 7.14
N ILE A 386 6.86 -18.14 6.66
CA ILE A 386 6.43 -16.78 7.06
C ILE A 386 5.59 -16.08 5.96
N ASN A 387 5.28 -16.77 4.85
CA ASN A 387 4.72 -16.09 3.68
C ASN A 387 3.45 -16.75 3.12
N ILE A 388 2.44 -16.95 3.96
CA ILE A 388 1.08 -17.29 3.49
C ILE A 388 0.12 -16.25 4.04
N LYS A 389 -0.36 -15.36 3.15
CA LYS A 389 -1.42 -14.40 3.45
C LYS A 389 -2.70 -15.15 3.81
N GLY A 390 -3.23 -14.90 5.00
CA GLY A 390 -4.59 -15.32 5.37
C GLY A 390 -4.75 -16.70 6.01
N GLU A 391 -3.67 -17.42 6.33
CA GLU A 391 -3.76 -18.68 7.09
C GLU A 391 -3.19 -18.56 8.52
N ASP A 392 -3.82 -19.26 9.47
CA ASP A 392 -3.37 -19.37 10.85
C ASP A 392 -2.11 -20.25 10.93
N LEU A 393 -0.95 -19.61 10.79
CA LEU A 393 0.37 -20.26 10.88
C LEU A 393 0.89 -20.37 12.32
N SER A 394 0.01 -20.26 13.34
CA SER A 394 0.40 -20.22 14.75
C SER A 394 1.09 -21.49 15.27
N HIS A 395 1.21 -22.54 14.47
CA HIS A 395 1.64 -23.84 14.95
C HIS A 395 3.06 -24.27 14.53
N LEU A 396 3.69 -23.64 13.54
CA LEU A 396 5.00 -24.09 13.05
C LEU A 396 5.86 -22.92 12.58
N ARG A 397 6.94 -22.64 13.33
CA ARG A 397 7.92 -21.60 12.98
C ARG A 397 9.31 -22.18 13.16
N TYR A 398 9.76 -22.86 12.11
CA TYR A 398 11.10 -23.43 12.05
C TYR A 398 12.03 -22.53 11.25
N PHE A 399 13.33 -22.72 11.45
CA PHE A 399 14.38 -22.14 10.64
C PHE A 399 15.25 -23.28 10.13
N ILE A 400 15.46 -23.33 8.81
CA ILE A 400 16.54 -24.13 8.24
C ILE A 400 17.82 -23.34 8.51
N ALA A 401 18.68 -23.90 9.34
CA ALA A 401 19.91 -23.23 9.75
C ALA A 401 21.10 -23.98 9.18
N LYS A 402 22.12 -23.24 8.77
CA LYS A 402 23.41 -23.79 8.36
C LYS A 402 24.49 -23.41 9.36
N GLN A 403 25.25 -24.40 9.80
CA GLN A 403 26.37 -24.22 10.70
C GLN A 403 27.51 -25.15 10.31
N ASN A 404 28.71 -24.61 10.11
CA ASN A 404 29.91 -25.38 9.75
C ASN A 404 29.71 -26.22 8.47
N GLY A 405 28.96 -25.67 7.51
CA GLY A 405 28.70 -26.33 6.22
C GLY A 405 27.62 -27.40 6.23
N LYS A 406 26.98 -27.69 7.37
CA LYS A 406 25.86 -28.63 7.48
C LYS A 406 24.55 -27.91 7.84
N PHE A 407 23.44 -28.43 7.35
CA PHE A 407 22.10 -27.95 7.63
C PHE A 407 21.47 -28.71 8.79
N GLY A 408 20.68 -28.00 9.58
CA GLY A 408 19.83 -28.51 10.65
C GLY A 408 18.53 -27.71 10.73
N LEU A 409 17.63 -28.14 11.60
CA LEU A 409 16.33 -27.48 11.79
C LEU A 409 16.23 -26.96 13.22
N LEU A 410 15.92 -25.67 13.35
CA LEU A 410 15.66 -25.03 14.63
C LEU A 410 14.18 -24.66 14.74
N SER A 411 13.61 -24.72 15.92
CA SER A 411 12.36 -24.01 16.22
C SER A 411 12.65 -22.54 16.57
N ILE A 412 11.59 -21.73 16.57
CA ILE A 412 11.65 -20.29 16.87
C ILE A 412 12.22 -19.95 18.25
N ASP A 413 12.12 -20.86 19.22
CA ASP A 413 12.72 -20.72 20.55
C ASP A 413 14.19 -21.14 20.59
N ASN A 414 14.82 -21.33 19.43
CA ASN A 414 16.20 -21.79 19.26
C ASN A 414 16.46 -23.23 19.77
N THR A 415 15.41 -24.05 19.91
CA THR A 415 15.59 -25.49 20.15
C THR A 415 16.00 -26.19 18.86
N GLN A 416 17.06 -27.01 18.92
CA GLN A 416 17.47 -27.84 17.80
C GLN A 416 16.50 -29.02 17.64
N VAL A 417 15.71 -28.99 16.58
CA VAL A 417 14.75 -30.04 16.22
C VAL A 417 15.46 -31.14 15.45
N LEU A 418 16.25 -30.77 14.44
CA LEU A 418 17.09 -31.69 13.68
C LEU A 418 18.56 -31.30 13.77
N PRO A 419 19.49 -32.27 13.92
CA PRO A 419 20.91 -32.00 14.04
C PRO A 419 21.51 -31.42 12.77
N PHE A 420 22.61 -30.67 12.93
CA PHE A 420 23.42 -30.13 11.85
C PHE A 420 24.31 -31.21 11.21
N GLU A 421 23.71 -32.17 10.53
CA GLU A 421 24.41 -33.28 9.88
C GLU A 421 24.10 -33.42 8.38
N TYR A 422 23.17 -32.63 7.86
CA TYR A 422 22.68 -32.75 6.49
C TYR A 422 23.50 -31.87 5.53
N ASP A 423 23.77 -32.36 4.33
CA ASP A 423 24.43 -31.59 3.25
C ASP A 423 23.46 -30.65 2.54
N SER A 424 22.18 -31.01 2.50
CA SER A 424 21.09 -30.16 2.02
C SER A 424 19.82 -30.40 2.82
N MET A 425 18.99 -29.38 2.95
CA MET A 425 17.67 -29.44 3.57
C MET A 425 16.73 -28.49 2.84
N THR A 426 15.61 -29.03 2.35
CA THR A 426 14.60 -28.26 1.61
C THR A 426 13.22 -28.52 2.20
N TYR A 427 12.39 -27.48 2.25
CA TYR A 427 11.01 -27.52 2.71
C TYR A 427 10.10 -26.86 1.67
N ASN A 428 8.94 -27.47 1.39
CA ASN A 428 7.93 -26.90 0.50
C ASN A 428 6.57 -26.87 1.22
N VAL A 429 6.14 -25.67 1.65
CA VAL A 429 4.87 -25.49 2.40
C VAL A 429 3.66 -25.80 1.52
N PHE A 430 3.71 -25.42 0.24
CA PHE A 430 2.54 -25.39 -0.63
C PHE A 430 2.10 -26.79 -1.04
N THR A 431 3.07 -27.66 -1.32
CA THR A 431 2.76 -29.02 -1.73
C THR A 431 2.65 -29.94 -0.53
N LEU A 432 3.47 -29.76 0.52
CA LEU A 432 3.63 -30.74 1.61
C LEU A 432 3.88 -30.15 3.00
N PRO A 433 2.81 -29.89 3.79
CA PRO A 433 3.00 -29.45 5.17
C PRO A 433 3.77 -30.51 5.96
N ASN A 434 4.75 -30.08 6.76
CA ASN A 434 5.54 -30.92 7.65
C ASN A 434 6.48 -31.93 6.96
N ARG A 435 6.89 -31.71 5.71
CA ARG A 435 7.82 -32.61 5.01
C ARG A 435 9.12 -31.91 4.64
N LEU A 436 10.25 -32.58 4.89
CA LEU A 436 11.59 -32.12 4.57
C LEU A 436 12.28 -33.12 3.64
N ILE A 437 12.86 -32.60 2.57
CA ILE A 437 13.85 -33.35 1.78
C ILE A 437 15.21 -33.04 2.38
N VAL A 438 15.94 -34.07 2.78
CA VAL A 438 17.28 -33.93 3.35
C VAL A 438 18.27 -34.84 2.64
N SER A 439 19.54 -34.46 2.66
CA SER A 439 20.62 -35.32 2.16
C SER A 439 21.76 -35.43 3.16
N LYS A 440 22.45 -36.57 3.16
CA LYS A 440 23.68 -36.79 3.93
C LYS A 440 24.50 -37.94 3.33
N PRO A 441 25.79 -38.07 3.63
CA PRO A 441 26.58 -39.23 3.23
C PRO A 441 26.07 -40.48 3.94
N ILE A 442 25.95 -41.58 3.20
CA ILE A 442 25.76 -42.90 3.78
C ILE A 442 27.01 -43.72 3.51
N ASN A 443 27.74 -44.03 4.59
CA ASN A 443 29.03 -44.73 4.60
C ASN A 443 30.24 -43.83 4.29
N ASN A 444 31.44 -44.42 4.39
CA ASN A 444 32.74 -43.74 4.25
C ASN A 444 33.11 -43.36 2.80
N ASP A 445 32.26 -43.68 1.82
CA ASP A 445 32.53 -43.51 0.39
C ASP A 445 31.98 -42.18 -0.18
N ASP A 446 31.64 -41.23 0.68
CA ASP A 446 31.10 -39.89 0.33
C ASP A 446 29.86 -39.91 -0.61
N GLN A 447 29.15 -41.04 -0.68
CA GLN A 447 27.90 -41.12 -1.45
C GLN A 447 26.79 -40.39 -0.69
N ILE A 448 26.48 -39.18 -1.16
CA ILE A 448 25.33 -38.40 -0.70
C ILE A 448 24.05 -39.08 -1.19
N LYS A 449 23.13 -39.29 -0.28
CA LYS A 449 21.80 -39.81 -0.59
C LYS A 449 20.73 -38.96 0.08
N PHE A 450 19.56 -38.98 -0.52
CA PHE A 450 18.40 -38.21 -0.13
C PHE A 450 17.37 -39.09 0.58
N ALA A 451 16.64 -38.46 1.50
CA ALA A 451 15.48 -39.05 2.17
C ALA A 451 14.39 -37.99 2.39
N LEU A 452 13.17 -38.47 2.53
CA LEU A 452 12.02 -37.70 2.96
C LEU A 452 11.84 -37.90 4.46
N LEU A 453 11.83 -36.82 5.22
CA LEU A 453 11.59 -36.82 6.65
C LEU A 453 10.31 -36.03 6.96
N ASN A 454 9.65 -36.42 8.04
CA ASN A 454 8.74 -35.53 8.74
C ASN A 454 9.55 -34.48 9.52
N VAL A 455 8.98 -33.30 9.82
CA VAL A 455 9.68 -32.22 10.56
C VAL A 455 10.17 -32.62 11.95
N ASP A 456 9.53 -33.64 12.56
CA ASP A 456 9.96 -34.22 13.84
C ASP A 456 11.20 -35.14 13.71
N GLY A 457 11.71 -35.35 12.50
CA GLY A 457 12.87 -36.18 12.20
C GLY A 457 12.54 -37.63 11.87
N THR A 458 11.27 -38.03 11.90
CA THR A 458 10.86 -39.38 11.52
C THR A 458 11.14 -39.60 10.03
N PRO A 459 11.97 -40.59 9.65
CA PRO A 459 12.20 -40.91 8.25
C PRO A 459 10.93 -41.54 7.66
N LEU A 460 10.42 -40.96 6.58
CA LEU A 460 9.34 -41.50 5.78
C LEU A 460 9.87 -42.37 4.64
N THR A 461 11.09 -42.08 4.20
CA THR A 461 11.86 -42.96 3.32
C THR A 461 13.25 -43.22 3.89
N PRO A 462 13.86 -44.37 3.56
CA PRO A 462 15.26 -44.58 3.88
C PRO A 462 16.15 -43.65 3.02
N PHE A 463 17.33 -43.31 3.53
CA PHE A 463 18.36 -42.66 2.72
C PHE A 463 18.86 -43.68 1.70
N ILE A 464 18.30 -43.67 0.49
CA ILE A 464 18.71 -44.56 -0.60
C ILE A 464 18.70 -43.88 -1.96
N TYR A 465 18.00 -42.76 -2.08
CA TYR A 465 17.81 -42.06 -3.35
C TYR A 465 19.04 -41.22 -3.68
N ASP A 466 19.48 -41.24 -4.93
CA ASP A 466 20.56 -40.38 -5.43
C ASP A 466 20.08 -38.92 -5.63
N LYS A 467 18.77 -38.74 -5.79
CA LYS A 467 18.10 -37.44 -5.88
C LYS A 467 16.64 -37.59 -5.44
N LEU A 468 16.10 -36.56 -4.79
CA LEU A 468 14.70 -36.45 -4.41
C LEU A 468 14.25 -35.01 -4.64
N GLU A 469 13.18 -34.80 -5.40
CA GLU A 469 12.69 -33.45 -5.74
C GLU A 469 11.17 -33.36 -5.65
N TYR A 470 10.70 -32.14 -5.38
CA TYR A 470 9.28 -31.81 -5.40
C TYR A 470 8.76 -31.78 -6.83
N ASP A 471 7.58 -32.37 -7.05
CA ASP A 471 6.78 -32.02 -8.21
C ASP A 471 6.13 -30.64 -7.97
N ASN A 472 6.14 -29.78 -8.98
CA ASN A 472 5.62 -28.42 -8.88
C ASN A 472 4.10 -28.34 -9.11
N TYR A 473 3.48 -29.43 -9.56
CA TYR A 473 2.07 -29.47 -9.99
C TYR A 473 1.23 -30.46 -9.17
N ASP A 474 1.87 -31.33 -8.39
CA ASP A 474 1.19 -32.27 -7.49
C ASP A 474 1.98 -32.51 -6.20
N SER A 475 1.26 -33.02 -5.22
CA SER A 475 1.69 -33.65 -3.98
C SER A 475 2.41 -35.00 -4.22
N ARG A 476 3.23 -35.15 -5.26
CA ARG A 476 4.08 -36.34 -5.46
C ARG A 476 5.53 -35.91 -5.53
N LEU A 477 6.43 -36.85 -5.27
CA LEU A 477 7.87 -36.60 -5.28
C LEU A 477 8.56 -37.50 -6.30
N HIS A 478 9.47 -36.89 -7.03
CA HIS A 478 10.34 -37.58 -7.97
C HIS A 478 11.52 -38.17 -7.23
N VAL A 479 11.80 -39.44 -7.50
CA VAL A 479 12.96 -40.14 -6.95
C VAL A 479 13.86 -40.63 -8.06
N TRP A 480 15.17 -40.51 -7.84
CA TRP A 480 16.16 -41.11 -8.71
C TRP A 480 17.05 -42.10 -7.95
N ILE A 481 17.39 -43.21 -8.60
CA ILE A 481 18.41 -44.16 -8.15
C ILE A 481 19.37 -44.44 -9.31
N LYS A 482 20.68 -44.42 -9.05
CA LYS A 482 21.69 -44.88 -10.00
C LYS A 482 21.62 -46.40 -10.13
N ASP A 483 21.45 -46.87 -11.35
CA ASP A 483 21.53 -48.29 -11.67
C ASP A 483 22.99 -48.80 -11.67
N LEU A 484 23.17 -50.09 -11.99
CA LEU A 484 24.50 -50.74 -12.04
C LEU A 484 25.45 -50.12 -13.07
N ASN A 485 24.94 -49.37 -14.06
CA ASN A 485 25.71 -48.69 -15.08
C ASN A 485 25.90 -47.20 -14.77
N SER A 486 25.57 -46.76 -13.54
CA SER A 486 25.60 -45.36 -13.12
C SER A 486 24.63 -44.44 -13.88
N VAL A 487 23.59 -45.00 -14.51
CA VAL A 487 22.50 -44.24 -15.13
C VAL A 487 21.44 -43.97 -14.08
N LEU A 488 20.98 -42.72 -13.97
CA LEU A 488 19.88 -42.37 -13.09
C LEU A 488 18.58 -42.94 -13.65
N LYS A 489 17.85 -43.67 -12.81
CA LYS A 489 16.51 -44.17 -13.09
C LYS A 489 15.50 -43.40 -12.26
N GLU A 490 14.42 -42.99 -12.89
CA GLU A 490 13.33 -42.21 -12.32
C GLU A 490 12.18 -43.10 -11.86
N GLY A 491 11.60 -42.69 -10.74
CA GLY A 491 10.40 -43.25 -10.13
C GLY A 491 9.64 -42.20 -9.34
N LEU A 492 8.62 -42.63 -8.62
CA LEU A 492 7.71 -41.78 -7.86
C LEU A 492 7.44 -42.34 -6.48
N ILE A 493 7.35 -41.43 -5.52
CA ILE A 493 6.81 -41.70 -4.20
C ILE A 493 5.68 -40.71 -3.88
N ASP A 494 4.79 -41.13 -3.00
CA ASP A 494 3.85 -40.22 -2.36
C ASP A 494 4.51 -39.48 -1.18
N ASN A 495 3.74 -38.60 -0.56
CA ASN A 495 4.18 -37.74 0.54
C ASN A 495 4.36 -38.41 1.88
N ASN A 496 3.93 -39.67 1.97
CA ASN A 496 4.14 -40.52 3.12
C ASN A 496 5.35 -41.42 2.90
N GLY A 497 6.05 -41.27 1.76
CA GLY A 497 7.21 -42.06 1.38
C GLY A 497 6.87 -43.40 0.74
N ASN A 498 5.60 -43.66 0.41
CA ASN A 498 5.21 -44.89 -0.26
C ASN A 498 5.65 -44.84 -1.71
N VAL A 499 6.31 -45.92 -2.17
CA VAL A 499 6.72 -46.04 -3.57
C VAL A 499 5.50 -46.31 -4.44
N LEU A 500 5.17 -45.34 -5.30
CA LEU A 500 4.12 -45.44 -6.30
C LEU A 500 4.64 -46.11 -7.58
N LEU A 501 5.84 -45.70 -8.01
CA LEU A 501 6.55 -46.26 -9.14
C LEU A 501 8.02 -46.41 -8.75
N ALA A 502 8.49 -47.65 -8.67
CA ALA A 502 9.91 -47.90 -8.38
C ALA A 502 10.79 -47.30 -9.49
N PRO A 503 11.96 -46.72 -9.16
CA PRO A 503 12.92 -46.22 -10.14
C PRO A 503 13.21 -47.24 -11.25
N LYS A 504 12.71 -46.96 -12.46
CA LYS A 504 12.73 -47.91 -13.58
C LYS A 504 13.17 -47.25 -14.89
N TYR A 505 12.68 -46.05 -15.18
CA TYR A 505 12.82 -45.40 -16.49
C TYR A 505 13.98 -44.42 -16.52
N ASP A 506 14.57 -44.13 -17.68
CA ASP A 506 15.65 -43.13 -17.78
C ASP A 506 15.13 -41.72 -17.49
N ARG A 507 13.86 -41.45 -17.84
CA ARG A 507 13.14 -40.21 -17.52
C ARG A 507 11.63 -40.44 -17.47
N LEU A 508 10.95 -39.68 -16.64
CA LEU A 508 9.50 -39.56 -16.58
C LEU A 508 9.09 -38.11 -16.90
N HIS A 509 8.08 -37.94 -17.74
CA HIS A 509 7.54 -36.65 -18.15
C HIS A 509 6.11 -36.51 -17.59
N PHE A 510 5.93 -35.56 -16.67
CA PHE A 510 4.69 -35.33 -15.90
C PHE A 510 3.91 -34.10 -16.35
N GLU A 511 4.21 -33.58 -17.54
CA GLU A 511 3.29 -32.65 -18.21
C GLU A 511 1.92 -33.35 -18.27
N ILE A 512 0.88 -32.71 -17.75
CA ILE A 512 -0.48 -33.27 -17.76
C ILE A 512 -0.89 -33.40 -19.22
N VAL A 513 -0.71 -34.61 -19.75
CA VAL A 513 -1.23 -35.01 -21.05
C VAL A 513 -2.52 -35.76 -20.79
N GLU A 514 -3.49 -35.63 -21.70
CA GLU A 514 -4.64 -36.52 -21.67
C GLU A 514 -4.12 -37.97 -21.71
N ASP A 515 -4.53 -38.78 -20.72
CA ASP A 515 -4.39 -40.25 -20.68
C ASP A 515 -3.07 -40.88 -20.16
N GLY A 516 -2.28 -40.21 -19.32
CA GLY A 516 -1.22 -40.87 -18.52
C GLY A 516 0.10 -40.12 -18.46
N TYR A 517 1.21 -40.82 -18.17
CA TYR A 517 2.57 -40.25 -18.20
C TYR A 517 3.38 -40.81 -19.34
N VAL A 518 4.27 -39.96 -19.88
CA VAL A 518 5.27 -40.39 -20.85
C VAL A 518 6.55 -40.76 -20.11
N PHE A 519 7.21 -41.83 -20.54
CA PHE A 519 8.52 -42.21 -20.07
C PHE A 519 9.52 -42.35 -21.20
N GLU A 520 10.79 -42.13 -20.90
CA GLU A 520 11.91 -42.40 -21.79
C GLU A 520 12.69 -43.62 -21.31
N GLN A 521 13.01 -44.53 -22.23
CA GLN A 521 13.89 -45.67 -21.96
C GLN A 521 14.74 -45.99 -23.19
N GLY A 522 16.07 -45.95 -23.04
CA GLY A 522 17.02 -46.23 -24.11
C GLY A 522 16.94 -45.23 -25.28
N GLY A 523 16.59 -43.97 -25.00
CA GLY A 523 16.39 -42.92 -26.00
C GLY A 523 15.09 -43.06 -26.80
N LYS A 524 14.12 -43.82 -26.30
CA LYS A 524 12.80 -44.02 -26.93
C LYS A 524 11.67 -43.72 -25.94
N TYR A 525 10.53 -43.31 -26.47
CA TYR A 525 9.36 -42.89 -25.71
C TYR A 525 8.28 -43.96 -25.63
N GLY A 526 7.69 -44.10 -24.45
CA GLY A 526 6.55 -44.95 -24.12
C GLY A 526 5.55 -44.24 -23.20
N TRP A 527 4.42 -44.89 -22.89
CA TRP A 527 3.35 -44.37 -22.05
C TRP A 527 2.96 -45.33 -20.94
N ILE A 528 2.69 -44.79 -19.76
CA ILE A 528 2.16 -45.50 -18.59
C ILE A 528 0.85 -44.87 -18.12
N THR A 529 -0.02 -45.66 -17.49
CA THR A 529 -1.23 -45.15 -16.83
C THR A 529 -0.88 -44.24 -15.66
N GLU A 530 -1.68 -43.20 -15.43
CA GLU A 530 -1.50 -42.30 -14.28
C GLU A 530 -1.81 -43.00 -12.94
N ASP A 531 -2.91 -43.75 -12.86
CA ASP A 531 -3.36 -44.34 -11.59
C ASP A 531 -2.58 -45.58 -11.16
N SER A 532 -2.19 -46.42 -12.12
CA SER A 532 -1.59 -47.74 -11.85
C SER A 532 -0.15 -47.86 -12.32
N PHE A 533 0.40 -46.84 -12.99
CA PHE A 533 1.75 -46.83 -13.55
C PHE A 533 2.06 -48.04 -14.44
N ASN A 534 1.02 -48.62 -15.03
CA ASN A 534 1.11 -49.76 -15.94
C ASN A 534 1.52 -49.28 -17.32
N GLU A 535 2.49 -49.95 -17.93
CA GLU A 535 2.93 -49.69 -19.29
C GLU A 535 1.82 -49.99 -20.29
N ILE A 536 1.35 -48.96 -20.98
CA ILE A 536 0.33 -49.05 -22.04
C ILE A 536 1.02 -49.20 -23.39
N ILE A 537 2.05 -48.38 -23.61
CA ILE A 537 2.79 -48.30 -24.87
C ILE A 537 4.27 -48.43 -24.54
N PRO A 538 4.97 -49.45 -25.05
CA PRO A 538 6.39 -49.64 -24.76
C PRO A 538 7.25 -48.58 -25.43
N ALA A 539 8.43 -48.33 -24.86
CA ALA A 539 9.42 -47.39 -25.39
C ALA A 539 9.96 -47.83 -26.77
N THR A 540 9.28 -47.41 -27.82
CA THR A 540 9.55 -47.84 -29.20
C THR A 540 9.68 -46.68 -30.19
N PHE A 541 9.24 -45.48 -29.81
CA PHE A 541 9.21 -44.29 -30.67
C PHE A 541 10.42 -43.39 -30.39
N ASP A 542 11.01 -42.86 -31.45
CA ASP A 542 12.15 -41.93 -31.39
C ASP A 542 11.71 -40.51 -31.04
N GLU A 543 10.50 -40.11 -31.45
CA GLU A 543 9.87 -38.84 -31.05
C GLU A 543 8.36 -39.04 -30.82
N ARG A 544 7.77 -38.20 -29.96
CA ARG A 544 6.34 -38.21 -29.62
C ARG A 544 5.75 -36.82 -29.57
N PHE A 545 4.45 -36.74 -29.80
CA PHE A 545 3.60 -35.59 -29.53
C PHE A 545 2.48 -36.03 -28.59
N ASP A 546 1.78 -35.07 -27.99
CA ASP A 546 0.69 -35.35 -27.05
C ASP A 546 -0.52 -35.96 -27.75
N PHE A 547 -1.35 -36.66 -26.97
CA PHE A 547 -2.63 -37.15 -27.47
C PHE A 547 -3.59 -35.97 -27.63
N GLU A 548 -4.18 -35.86 -28.82
CA GLU A 548 -5.28 -34.95 -29.13
C GLU A 548 -6.45 -35.79 -29.67
N ASP A 549 -7.63 -35.69 -29.05
CA ASP A 549 -8.81 -36.49 -29.39
C ASP A 549 -8.54 -38.03 -29.40
N GLY A 550 -7.63 -38.48 -28.53
CA GLY A 550 -7.25 -39.89 -28.40
C GLY A 550 -6.33 -40.43 -29.49
N ILE A 551 -5.73 -39.56 -30.29
CA ILE A 551 -4.71 -39.92 -31.29
C ILE A 551 -3.43 -39.09 -31.03
N ALA A 552 -2.26 -39.73 -31.08
CA ALA A 552 -0.96 -39.06 -30.97
C ALA A 552 -0.13 -39.26 -32.24
N LYS A 553 0.61 -38.22 -32.63
CA LYS A 553 1.65 -38.32 -33.66
C LYS A 553 2.94 -38.85 -33.04
N VAL A 554 3.59 -39.79 -33.72
CA VAL A 554 4.84 -40.39 -33.25
C VAL A 554 5.81 -40.62 -34.41
N ILE A 555 7.11 -40.69 -34.11
CA ILE A 555 8.16 -41.02 -35.08
C ILE A 555 8.84 -42.32 -34.66
N ARG A 556 8.98 -43.25 -35.61
CA ARG A 556 9.73 -44.50 -35.43
C ARG A 556 10.57 -44.76 -36.67
N GLU A 557 11.87 -44.90 -36.49
CA GLU A 557 12.88 -45.08 -37.56
C GLU A 557 12.81 -43.99 -38.63
N GLY A 558 12.60 -42.73 -38.21
CA GLY A 558 12.50 -41.57 -39.11
C GLY A 558 11.20 -41.48 -39.92
N LYS A 559 10.22 -42.35 -39.66
CA LYS A 559 8.89 -42.31 -40.29
C LYS A 559 7.84 -41.85 -39.30
N THR A 560 6.91 -41.01 -39.77
CA THR A 560 5.78 -40.52 -38.99
C THR A 560 4.62 -41.51 -39.03
N PHE A 561 4.07 -41.79 -37.85
CA PHE A 561 2.86 -42.59 -37.65
C PHE A 561 1.86 -41.82 -36.77
N TRP A 562 0.61 -42.26 -36.81
CA TRP A 562 -0.42 -41.85 -35.86
C TRP A 562 -0.86 -43.08 -35.08
N ILE A 563 -0.98 -42.97 -33.77
CA ILE A 563 -1.35 -44.08 -32.90
C ILE A 563 -2.56 -43.72 -32.04
N ASP A 564 -3.39 -44.72 -31.72
CA ASP A 564 -4.42 -44.60 -30.69
C ASP A 564 -3.84 -44.81 -29.28
N ARG A 565 -4.71 -44.66 -28.26
CA ARG A 565 -4.38 -44.83 -26.84
C ARG A 565 -3.88 -46.23 -26.44
N GLN A 566 -3.93 -47.21 -27.34
CA GLN A 566 -3.36 -48.54 -27.11
C GLN A 566 -2.06 -48.75 -27.91
N GLY A 567 -1.52 -47.69 -28.51
CA GLY A 567 -0.32 -47.72 -29.35
C GLY A 567 -0.56 -48.35 -30.72
N ARG A 568 -1.82 -48.55 -31.14
CA ARG A 568 -2.14 -49.15 -32.44
C ARG A 568 -2.13 -48.05 -33.51
N GLU A 569 -1.50 -48.33 -34.64
CA GLU A 569 -1.46 -47.40 -35.76
C GLU A 569 -2.87 -47.13 -36.30
N VAL A 570 -3.19 -45.85 -36.51
CA VAL A 570 -4.46 -45.41 -37.10
C VAL A 570 -4.23 -44.71 -38.43
N ASN A 571 -5.07 -45.04 -39.41
CA ASN A 571 -4.99 -44.47 -40.76
C ASN A 571 -5.72 -43.13 -40.91
N LYS A 572 -6.27 -42.58 -39.81
CA LYS A 572 -7.15 -41.42 -39.83
C LYS A 572 -6.40 -40.23 -39.24
N ILE A 573 -6.08 -39.26 -40.09
CA ILE A 573 -5.56 -37.96 -39.69
C ILE A 573 -6.73 -37.21 -39.03
N PRO A 574 -6.61 -36.71 -37.80
CA PRO A 574 -7.60 -35.78 -37.24
C PRO A 574 -7.74 -34.60 -38.21
N GLN A 575 -8.97 -34.26 -38.60
CA GLN A 575 -9.19 -32.99 -39.30
C GLN A 575 -8.97 -31.90 -38.25
N THR A 576 -7.81 -31.23 -38.30
CA THR A 576 -7.56 -30.03 -37.51
C THR A 576 -8.62 -29.00 -37.92
N ASN A 577 -9.52 -28.64 -36.99
CA ASN A 577 -10.28 -27.41 -37.13
C ASN A 577 -9.29 -26.25 -36.98
N GLU A 578 -8.96 -25.59 -38.09
CA GLU A 578 -8.28 -24.29 -38.10
C GLU A 578 -9.12 -23.19 -37.44
#